data_AF-A0A2V8KJK5-F1
#
_entry.id   AF-A0A2V8KJK5-F1
#
_cell.length_a   1.000
_cell.length_b   1.000
_cell.length_c   1.000
_cell.angle_alpha   90.00
_cell.angle_beta   90.00
_cell.angle_gamma   90.00
#
_symmetry.space_group_name_H-M   'P 1'
#
loop_
_entity.id
_entity.type
_entity.pdbx_description
1 polymer ?
#
loop_
_entity_poly.entity_id
_entity_poly.type
_entity_poly.pdbx_seq_one_letter_code
_entity_poly.pdbx_strand_id
1 'polypeptide(L)' 'MEWKDLEKMTVLKLREEALKFPEIEGVHGKNKEQLMDELAKSLGIEKPHVHFAEKVVHTKSDLKHKIKELKTEREN' A
#
# COMPACT_ATOMS: atom_id res chain seq x y z
N MET A 1 -14.56 -8.33 5.08
CA MET A 1 -13.81 -7.71 3.95
C MET A 1 -12.41 -7.48 4.49
N GLU A 2 -11.39 -8.00 3.83
CA GLU A 2 -10.00 -7.92 4.30
C GLU A 2 -9.24 -6.78 3.61
N TRP A 3 -8.14 -6.31 4.19
CA TRP A 3 -7.29 -5.27 3.58
C TRP A 3 -6.83 -5.64 2.15
N LYS A 4 -6.54 -6.92 1.93
CA LYS A 4 -6.14 -7.45 0.62
C LYS A 4 -7.24 -7.35 -0.44
N ASP A 5 -8.50 -7.31 -0.03
CA ASP A 5 -9.62 -7.14 -0.96
C ASP A 5 -9.64 -5.70 -1.47
N LEU A 6 -9.45 -4.72 -0.58
CA LEU A 6 -9.32 -3.31 -0.95
C LEU A 6 -8.11 -3.05 -1.86
N GLU A 7 -6.98 -3.71 -1.59
CA GLU A 7 -5.76 -3.57 -2.40
C GLU A 7 -5.95 -4.05 -3.84
N LYS A 8 -6.69 -5.15 -4.02
CA LYS A 8 -7.01 -5.73 -5.34
C LYS A 8 -8.03 -4.90 -6.12
N MET A 9 -8.81 -4.05 -5.46
CA MET A 9 -9.80 -3.21 -6.12
C MET A 9 -9.15 -2.07 -6.90
N THR A 10 -9.82 -1.68 -8.00
CA THR A 10 -9.46 -0.49 -8.76
C THR A 10 -9.94 0.75 -8.04
N VAL A 11 -9.30 1.89 -8.32
CA VAL A 11 -9.67 3.19 -7.73
C VAL A 11 -11.15 3.51 -7.94
N LEU A 12 -11.71 3.17 -9.11
CA LEU A 12 -13.14 3.34 -9.40
C LEU A 12 -14.02 2.59 -8.41
N LYS A 13 -13.76 1.30 -8.17
CA LYS A 13 -14.53 0.50 -7.23
C LYS A 13 -14.35 0.98 -5.78
N LEU A 14 -13.14 1.41 -5.41
CA LEU A 14 -12.90 2.01 -4.10
C LEU A 14 -13.70 3.32 -3.91
N ARG A 15 -13.86 4.11 -4.97
CA ARG A 15 -14.71 5.32 -4.93
C ARG A 15 -16.19 4.99 -4.81
N GLU A 16 -16.66 3.98 -5.54
CA GLU A 16 -18.04 3.50 -5.44
C GLU A 16 -18.37 3.00 -4.04
N GLU A 17 -17.47 2.20 -3.42
CA GLU A 17 -17.64 1.78 -2.04
C GLU A 17 -17.58 2.96 -1.08
N ALA A 18 -16.62 3.88 -1.27
CA ALA A 18 -16.49 5.06 -0.42
C ALA A 18 -17.72 5.97 -0.47
N LEU A 19 -18.37 6.11 -1.62
CA LEU A 19 -19.62 6.87 -1.78
C LEU A 19 -20.80 6.29 -0.99
N LYS A 20 -20.75 5.01 -0.60
CA LYS A 20 -21.77 4.40 0.27
C LYS A 20 -21.62 4.83 1.72
N PHE A 21 -20.45 5.34 2.12
CA PHE A 21 -20.16 5.80 3.47
C PHE A 21 -20.21 7.33 3.52
N PRO A 22 -21.24 7.93 4.13
CA PRO A 22 -21.36 9.39 4.22
C PRO A 22 -20.28 10.04 5.08
N GLU A 23 -19.53 9.24 5.85
CA GLU A 23 -18.38 9.69 6.65
C GLU A 23 -17.14 10.03 5.81
N ILE A 24 -17.08 9.54 4.56
CA ILE A 24 -15.92 9.68 3.68
C ILE A 24 -16.12 10.89 2.77
N GLU A 25 -15.65 12.06 3.22
CA GLU A 25 -15.74 13.31 2.45
C GLU A 25 -14.64 13.44 1.39
N GLY A 26 -14.98 13.94 0.21
CA GLY A 26 -13.98 14.23 -0.83
C GLY A 26 -13.47 12.99 -1.58
N VAL A 27 -14.29 11.95 -1.70
CA VAL A 27 -13.99 10.68 -2.41
C VAL A 27 -13.31 10.89 -3.77
N HIS A 28 -13.77 11.88 -4.56
CA HIS A 28 -13.24 12.12 -5.90
C HIS A 28 -11.83 12.74 -5.93
N GLY A 29 -11.37 13.37 -4.83
CA GLY A 29 -10.05 13.98 -4.72
C GLY A 29 -8.98 13.09 -4.10
N LYS A 30 -9.37 11.95 -3.50
CA LYS A 30 -8.45 11.07 -2.78
C LYS A 30 -7.70 10.13 -3.72
N ASN A 31 -6.45 9.85 -3.35
CA ASN A 31 -5.64 8.83 -3.99
C ASN A 31 -6.08 7.42 -3.53
N LYS A 32 -5.54 6.36 -4.16
CA LYS A 32 -5.93 4.98 -3.86
C LYS A 32 -5.70 4.61 -2.38
N GLU A 33 -4.55 4.98 -1.84
CA GLU A 33 -4.14 4.65 -0.47
C GLU A 33 -5.04 5.33 0.56
N GLN A 34 -5.38 6.60 0.35
CA GLN A 34 -6.30 7.36 1.19
C GLN A 34 -7.71 6.78 1.18
N LEU A 35 -8.21 6.38 0.00
CA LEU A 35 -9.51 5.71 -0.11
C LEU A 35 -9.52 4.38 0.65
N MET A 36 -8.43 3.60 0.57
CA MET A 36 -8.30 2.36 1.31
C MET A 36 -8.22 2.59 2.81
N ASP A 37 -7.48 3.61 3.28
CA ASP A 37 -7.37 3.94 4.70
C ASP A 37 -8.70 4.41 5.29
N GLU A 38 -9.46 5.22 4.57
CA GLU A 38 -10.77 5.68 5.04
C GLU A 38 -11.83 4.58 5.00
N LEU A 39 -11.85 3.76 3.95
CA LEU A 39 -12.70 2.57 3.90
C LEU A 39 -12.34 1.58 5.00
N ALA A 40 -11.06 1.34 5.25
CA ALA A 40 -10.62 0.45 6.32
C ALA A 40 -11.04 0.96 7.69
N LYS A 41 -10.97 2.28 7.93
CA LYS A 41 -11.47 2.90 9.16
C LYS A 41 -12.98 2.74 9.32
N SER A 42 -13.77 3.07 8.28
CA SER A 42 -15.23 2.95 8.35
C SER A 42 -15.71 1.50 8.42
N LEU A 43 -14.97 0.55 7.84
CA LEU A 43 -15.30 -0.88 7.87
C LEU A 43 -14.68 -1.62 9.08
N GLY A 44 -13.88 -0.95 9.91
CA GLY A 44 -13.18 -1.57 11.04
C GLY A 44 -12.16 -2.63 10.63
N ILE A 45 -11.59 -2.51 9.42
CA ILE A 45 -10.59 -3.45 8.90
C ILE A 45 -9.22 -3.07 9.47
N GLU A 46 -8.60 -3.98 10.22
CA GLU A 46 -7.23 -3.78 10.68
C GLU A 46 -6.29 -3.72 9.48
N LYS A 47 -5.63 -2.57 9.31
CA LYS A 47 -4.52 -2.46 8.37
C LYS A 47 -3.45 -3.45 8.84
N PRO A 48 -3.00 -4.39 7.98
CA PRO A 48 -1.95 -5.32 8.36
C PRO A 48 -0.77 -4.49 8.81
N HIS A 49 -0.39 -4.64 10.10
CA HIS A 49 0.80 -4.00 10.62
C HIS A 49 1.95 -4.34 9.68
N VAL A 50 2.55 -3.31 9.10
CA VAL A 50 3.60 -3.36 8.07
C VAL A 50 4.88 -4.11 8.48
N HIS A 51 4.90 -4.76 9.64
CA HIS A 51 5.96 -5.68 10.04
C HIS A 51 6.21 -6.83 9.02
N PHE A 52 5.29 -7.08 8.07
CA PHE A 52 5.52 -8.02 6.96
C PHE A 52 5.66 -7.38 5.57
N ALA A 53 5.44 -6.06 5.43
CA ALA A 53 5.72 -5.32 4.19
C ALA A 53 7.20 -4.94 4.06
N GLU A 54 7.98 -5.19 5.11
CA GLU A 54 9.45 -5.27 5.06
C GLU A 54 9.97 -6.50 4.34
N LYS A 55 9.13 -7.29 3.65
CA LYS A 55 9.61 -8.12 2.53
C LYS A 55 9.89 -7.23 1.33
N VAL A 56 10.93 -6.41 1.50
CA VAL A 56 11.98 -6.16 0.52
C VAL A 56 11.50 -6.35 -0.93
N VAL A 57 10.71 -5.41 -1.44
CA VAL A 57 10.65 -5.19 -2.89
C VAL A 57 11.88 -4.35 -3.20
N HIS A 58 13.06 -4.98 -3.21
CA HIS A 58 14.24 -4.28 -3.71
C HIS A 58 13.95 -3.89 -5.15
N THR A 59 13.93 -2.60 -5.42
CA THR A 59 13.93 -2.13 -6.80
C THR A 59 15.20 -2.64 -7.49
N LYS A 60 15.21 -2.66 -8.83
CA LYS A 60 16.41 -2.98 -9.60
C LYS A 60 17.62 -2.11 -9.19
N SER A 61 17.36 -0.89 -8.71
CA SER A 61 18.38 0.02 -8.20
C SER A 61 18.96 -0.48 -6.89
N ASP A 62 18.11 -0.86 -5.93
CA ASP A 62 18.52 -1.33 -4.61
C ASP A 62 19.37 -2.60 -4.71
N LEU A 63 18.99 -3.53 -5.60
CA LEU A 63 19.77 -4.73 -5.88
C LEU A 63 21.15 -4.40 -6.46
N LYS A 64 21.23 -3.45 -7.40
CA LYS A 64 22.52 -3.04 -7.99
C LYS A 64 23.43 -2.36 -6.96
N HIS A 65 22.86 -1.53 -6.08
CA HIS A 65 23.60 -0.92 -4.98
C HIS A 65 24.17 -1.99 -4.06
N LYS A 66 23.35 -2.96 -3.64
CA LYS A 66 23.80 -4.05 -2.76
C LYS A 66 24.88 -4.92 -3.42
N ILE A 67 24.74 -5.23 -4.71
CA ILE A 67 25.77 -5.96 -5.47
C ILE A 67 27.09 -5.18 -5.51
N LYS A 68 27.04 -3.85 -5.66
CA LYS A 68 28.25 -3.03 -5.69
C LYS A 68 28.95 -3.02 -4.34
N GLU A 69 28.21 -2.81 -3.25
CA GLU A 69 28.75 -2.87 -1.88
C GLU A 69 29.48 -4.19 -1.62
N LEU A 70 28.81 -5.32 -1.90
CA LEU A 70 29.38 -6.65 -1.66
C LEU A 70 30.62 -6.94 -2.51
N LYS A 71 30.71 -6.39 -3.73
CA LYS A 71 31.91 -6.51 -4.57
C LYS A 71 33.06 -5.68 -4.01
N THR A 72 32.79 -4.47 -3.54
CA THR A 72 33.80 -3.61 -2.90
C THR A 72 34.31 -4.23 -1.60
N GLU A 73 33.44 -4.81 -0.79
CA GLU A 73 33.83 -5.55 0.43
C GLU A 73 34.69 -6.78 0.12
N ARG A 74 34.46 -7.48 -1.00
CA ARG A 74 35.27 -8.63 -1.42
C ARG A 74 36.65 -8.25 -1.94
N GLU A 75 36.77 -7.06 -2.54
CA GLU A 75 38.01 -6.59 -3.19
C GLU A 75 38.94 -5.83 -2.24
N ASN A 76 38.48 -5.51 -1.03
CA ASN A 76 39.29 -5.07 0.11
C ASN A 76 39.76 -6.25 0.95
#